data_AF-A0AAX4HGX1-F1
#
_entry.id   AF-A0AAX4HGX1-F1
#
_cell.length_a   1.000
_cell.length_b   1.000
_cell.length_c   1.000
_cell.angle_alpha   90.00
_cell.angle_beta   90.00
_cell.angle_gamma   90.00
#
_symmetry.space_group_name_H-M   'P 1'
#
loop_
_entity.id
_entity.type
_entity.pdbx_description
1 polymer ?
#
loop_
_entity_poly.entity_id
_entity_poly.type
_entity_poly.pdbx_seq_one_letter_code
_entity_poly.pdbx_strand_id
1 'polypeptide(L)'
;MNIAEEYRNKRYHKVILCWRYCKNPVEYLYLCLSLYGIGRRRPAFLLLVSRLQMATDINTKVMYLQTLYAITKMDAFCTEIRYLKFSPQWDDILDEQSPDLPDCLTLSPSDEVLRFKGEGAKIQTGSYAESCLLDLKSSQEIKVCTNFGPIILEAVARGGLLDLVLDLMKTPAAQSWAKKARSKIEVIVIPSEGDCFKHAAIIREIVHFATYHFLVGNDILTYIYCKHILMGIILFQDSAREPTYGKGLLEEETQNVAMMALEFASTDVSDDDLNMLLEALLYKSFGRIVHNEDSTNNCQRELHRSPLRGSKVFTSLGHAHRLLASKHALKIKFNINEKEEDVWILDRTELREAARCYIIAAFLDAPDNPDILIKYEQVVWCLLLMGGIDLAVIELFINLRNFHQKNLFFSYSGPNPRKIHDKLNMAWPGFVNRFEIINKIEDLFFELENDLSIRRLAPTVLEYDHKVYMATSYIPSAIAFTLENGRLEADLNEFEDWSRAAVAKNVELSLEFALMWYRGYLDTHEELPEEFSSYYEKYIEPSGSLWSRSQRLRTRDQ
;
A
#
# COMPACT_ATOMS: atom_id res chain seq x y z
N MET A 1 -19.62 3.89 -30.41
CA MET A 1 -18.23 4.30 -30.71
C MET A 1 -17.56 3.15 -31.46
N ASN A 2 -16.74 3.42 -32.48
CA ASN A 2 -16.10 2.39 -33.29
C ASN A 2 -14.69 2.08 -32.74
N ILE A 3 -14.56 1.07 -31.86
CA ILE A 3 -13.29 0.70 -31.21
C ILE A 3 -12.20 0.35 -32.24
N ALA A 4 -12.57 -0.36 -33.31
CA ALA A 4 -11.65 -0.78 -34.34
C ALA A 4 -11.02 0.41 -35.08
N GLU A 5 -11.82 1.44 -35.36
CA GLU A 5 -11.35 2.66 -36.01
C GLU A 5 -10.41 3.47 -35.12
N GLU A 6 -10.73 3.63 -33.83
CA GLU A 6 -9.84 4.32 -32.88
C GLU A 6 -8.49 3.59 -32.74
N TYR A 7 -8.50 2.25 -32.69
CA TYR A 7 -7.28 1.44 -32.68
C TYR A 7 -6.44 1.62 -33.96
N ARG A 8 -7.07 1.55 -35.14
CA ARG A 8 -6.38 1.74 -36.44
C ARG A 8 -5.79 3.14 -36.58
N ASN A 9 -6.45 4.15 -36.02
CA ASN A 9 -5.96 5.52 -35.95
C ASN A 9 -4.89 5.74 -34.87
N LYS A 10 -4.39 4.66 -34.24
CA LYS A 10 -3.40 4.67 -33.15
C LYS A 10 -3.82 5.49 -31.92
N ARG A 11 -5.13 5.69 -31.70
CA ARG A 11 -5.68 6.40 -30.52
C ARG A 11 -5.86 5.44 -29.34
N TYR A 12 -4.78 4.78 -28.94
CA TYR A 12 -4.79 3.71 -27.93
C TYR A 12 -5.37 4.17 -26.58
N HIS A 13 -5.02 5.37 -26.13
CA HIS A 13 -5.53 5.96 -24.89
C HIS A 13 -7.06 6.11 -24.93
N LYS A 14 -7.63 6.52 -26.08
CA LYS A 14 -9.08 6.64 -26.25
C LYS A 14 -9.78 5.28 -26.24
N VAL A 15 -9.18 4.25 -26.85
CA VAL A 15 -9.67 2.86 -26.75
C VAL A 15 -9.74 2.43 -25.28
N ILE A 16 -8.70 2.72 -24.50
CA ILE A 16 -8.64 2.38 -23.06
C ILE A 16 -9.70 3.15 -22.26
N LEU A 17 -9.88 4.46 -22.48
CA LEU A 17 -10.95 5.23 -21.82
C LEU A 17 -12.34 4.66 -22.08
N CYS A 18 -12.50 4.02 -23.23
CA CYS A 18 -13.76 3.48 -23.71
C CYS A 18 -13.82 1.95 -23.57
N TRP A 19 -13.00 1.35 -22.70
CA TRP A 19 -12.92 -0.10 -22.51
C TRP A 19 -14.28 -0.76 -22.23
N ARG A 20 -15.19 -0.05 -21.54
CA ARG A 20 -16.56 -0.53 -21.24
C ARG A 20 -17.40 -0.79 -22.49
N TYR A 21 -17.02 -0.22 -23.64
CA TYR A 21 -17.69 -0.45 -24.92
C TYR A 21 -17.12 -1.63 -25.70
N CYS A 22 -16.02 -2.26 -25.25
CA CYS A 22 -15.48 -3.47 -25.86
C CYS A 22 -16.32 -4.70 -25.46
N LYS A 23 -17.32 -5.05 -26.28
CA LYS A 23 -18.30 -6.11 -25.97
C LYS A 23 -17.95 -7.45 -26.60
N ASN A 24 -17.27 -7.44 -27.74
CA ASN A 24 -16.95 -8.68 -28.46
C ASN A 24 -15.45 -9.04 -28.35
N PRO A 25 -15.07 -10.30 -28.68
CA PRO A 25 -13.70 -10.76 -28.52
C PRO A 25 -12.64 -9.95 -29.30
N VAL A 26 -13.00 -9.44 -30.48
CA VAL A 26 -12.13 -8.64 -31.35
C VAL A 26 -11.91 -7.24 -30.77
N GLU A 27 -12.95 -6.58 -30.28
CA GLU A 27 -12.83 -5.28 -29.59
C GLU A 27 -12.02 -5.41 -28.30
N TYR A 28 -12.16 -6.53 -27.59
CA TYR A 28 -11.34 -6.82 -26.42
C TYR A 28 -9.87 -7.06 -26.79
N LEU A 29 -9.61 -7.73 -27.92
CA LEU A 29 -8.25 -7.84 -28.46
C LEU A 29 -7.65 -6.44 -28.74
N TYR A 30 -8.41 -5.54 -29.37
CA TYR A 30 -7.96 -4.16 -29.60
C TYR A 30 -7.68 -3.40 -28.31
N LEU A 31 -8.44 -3.65 -27.24
CA LEU A 31 -8.15 -3.11 -25.92
C LEU A 31 -6.81 -3.63 -25.37
N CYS A 32 -6.57 -4.94 -25.42
CA CYS A 32 -5.31 -5.54 -24.99
C CYS A 32 -4.11 -5.04 -25.81
N LEU A 33 -4.26 -4.93 -27.13
CA LEU A 33 -3.24 -4.37 -28.01
C LEU A 33 -3.02 -2.88 -27.75
N SER A 34 -4.07 -2.13 -27.43
CA SER A 34 -3.93 -0.71 -27.04
C SER A 34 -3.12 -0.55 -25.74
N LEU A 35 -3.37 -1.41 -24.73
CA LEU A 35 -2.55 -1.47 -23.52
C LEU A 35 -1.08 -1.79 -23.86
N TYR A 36 -0.86 -2.76 -24.76
CA TYR A 36 0.50 -3.07 -25.23
C TYR A 36 1.16 -1.86 -25.93
N GLY A 37 0.42 -1.15 -26.78
CA GLY A 37 0.89 0.01 -27.54
C GLY A 37 1.31 1.20 -26.68
N ILE A 38 0.70 1.37 -25.50
CA ILE A 38 1.10 2.39 -24.52
C ILE A 38 2.14 1.88 -23.51
N GLY A 39 2.76 0.72 -23.77
CA GLY A 39 3.82 0.18 -22.91
C GLY A 39 3.36 -0.70 -21.74
N ARG A 40 2.05 -0.91 -21.56
CA ARG A 40 1.49 -1.77 -20.50
C ARG A 40 1.47 -3.24 -20.92
N ARG A 41 2.65 -3.78 -21.22
CA ARG A 41 2.82 -5.13 -21.78
C ARG A 41 2.35 -6.25 -20.85
N ARG A 42 2.68 -6.18 -19.56
CA ARG A 42 2.28 -7.20 -18.57
C ARG A 42 0.75 -7.21 -18.35
N PRO A 43 0.08 -6.06 -18.14
CA PRO A 43 -1.38 -6.00 -18.14
C PRO A 43 -2.01 -6.60 -19.39
N ALA A 44 -1.53 -6.22 -20.58
CA ALA A 44 -2.01 -6.76 -21.85
C ALA A 44 -1.89 -8.29 -21.91
N PHE A 45 -0.74 -8.84 -21.50
CA PHE A 45 -0.51 -10.28 -21.43
C PHE A 45 -1.49 -10.98 -20.48
N LEU A 46 -1.63 -10.48 -19.24
CA LEU A 46 -2.50 -11.11 -18.24
C LEU A 46 -3.98 -11.11 -18.67
N LEU A 47 -4.46 -10.01 -19.25
CA LEU A 47 -5.82 -9.91 -19.78
C LEU A 47 -6.06 -10.85 -20.96
N LEU A 48 -5.07 -11.01 -21.85
CA LEU A 48 -5.15 -11.96 -22.96
C LEU A 48 -5.19 -13.41 -22.47
N VAL A 49 -4.34 -13.79 -21.51
CA VAL A 49 -4.35 -15.15 -20.92
C VAL A 49 -5.68 -15.44 -20.24
N SER A 50 -6.20 -14.49 -19.45
CA SER A 50 -7.50 -14.64 -18.79
C SER A 50 -8.63 -14.84 -19.82
N ARG A 51 -8.66 -14.04 -20.90
CA ARG A 51 -9.68 -14.20 -21.95
C ARG A 51 -9.52 -15.49 -22.75
N LEU A 52 -8.30 -15.94 -22.99
CA LEU A 52 -8.04 -17.23 -23.63
C LEU A 52 -8.66 -18.38 -22.83
N GLN A 53 -8.51 -18.38 -21.50
CA GLN A 53 -9.09 -19.39 -20.62
C GLN A 53 -10.62 -19.39 -20.63
N MET A 54 -11.24 -18.22 -20.81
CA MET A 54 -12.70 -18.06 -20.87
C MET A 54 -13.30 -18.30 -22.26
N ALA A 55 -12.50 -18.23 -23.32
CA ALA A 55 -12.99 -18.38 -24.67
C ALA A 55 -13.47 -19.82 -24.92
N THR A 56 -14.69 -19.98 -25.44
CA THR A 56 -15.25 -21.30 -25.80
C THR A 56 -15.06 -21.62 -27.28
N ASP A 57 -15.09 -20.58 -28.13
CA ASP A 57 -14.93 -20.67 -29.58
C ASP A 57 -13.45 -20.86 -29.98
N ILE A 58 -13.18 -21.82 -30.88
CA ILE A 58 -11.82 -22.16 -31.31
C ILE A 58 -11.18 -21.00 -32.06
N ASN A 59 -11.93 -20.32 -32.92
CA ASN A 59 -11.43 -19.19 -33.70
C ASN A 59 -10.93 -18.06 -32.79
N THR A 60 -11.72 -17.74 -31.76
CA THR A 60 -11.36 -16.78 -30.72
C THR A 60 -10.14 -17.21 -29.92
N LYS A 61 -10.03 -18.49 -29.54
CA LYS A 61 -8.84 -19.03 -28.84
C LYS A 61 -7.58 -18.87 -29.69
N VAL A 62 -7.63 -19.27 -30.95
CA VAL A 62 -6.48 -19.17 -31.86
C VAL A 62 -6.07 -17.72 -32.05
N MET A 63 -7.01 -16.79 -32.20
CA MET A 63 -6.73 -15.34 -32.29
C MET A 63 -5.97 -14.83 -31.05
N TYR A 64 -6.41 -15.18 -29.84
CA TYR A 64 -5.71 -14.80 -28.61
C TYR A 64 -4.34 -15.47 -28.48
N LEU A 65 -4.23 -16.75 -28.83
CA LEU A 65 -2.95 -17.47 -28.83
C LEU A 65 -1.95 -16.89 -29.83
N GLN A 66 -2.39 -16.54 -31.05
CA GLN A 66 -1.55 -15.89 -32.06
C GLN A 66 -1.02 -14.55 -31.53
N THR A 67 -1.89 -13.78 -30.86
CA THR A 67 -1.49 -12.52 -30.21
C THR A 67 -0.49 -12.74 -29.08
N LEU A 68 -0.76 -13.70 -28.20
CA LEU A 68 0.13 -14.06 -27.09
C LEU A 68 1.50 -14.53 -27.60
N TYR A 69 1.52 -15.33 -28.66
CA TYR A 69 2.74 -15.74 -29.34
C TYR A 69 3.45 -14.53 -29.95
N ALA A 70 2.73 -13.62 -30.62
CA ALA A 70 3.32 -12.41 -31.19
C ALA A 70 4.02 -11.56 -30.12
N ILE A 71 3.40 -11.39 -28.96
CA ILE A 71 3.90 -10.60 -27.83
C ILE A 71 5.08 -11.27 -27.12
N THR A 72 4.99 -12.58 -26.84
CA THR A 72 5.90 -13.29 -25.93
C THR A 72 6.96 -14.13 -26.63
N LYS A 73 6.71 -14.54 -27.87
CA LYS A 73 7.49 -15.53 -28.63
C LYS A 73 7.64 -16.89 -27.93
N MET A 74 6.74 -17.24 -27.01
CA MET A 74 6.76 -18.54 -26.33
C MET A 74 6.18 -19.65 -27.20
N ASP A 75 6.99 -20.68 -27.50
CA ASP A 75 6.62 -21.80 -28.39
C ASP A 75 5.43 -22.63 -27.89
N ALA A 76 5.13 -22.60 -26.59
CA ALA A 76 3.96 -23.25 -26.01
C ALA A 76 2.65 -22.78 -26.70
N PHE A 77 2.51 -21.47 -26.94
CA PHE A 77 1.34 -20.93 -27.62
C PHE A 77 1.28 -21.36 -29.10
N CYS A 78 2.43 -21.41 -29.79
CA CYS A 78 2.50 -21.91 -31.17
C CYS A 78 2.06 -23.38 -31.27
N THR A 79 2.49 -24.18 -30.30
CA THR A 79 2.14 -25.61 -30.23
C THR A 79 0.63 -25.80 -30.01
N GLU A 80 0.04 -25.02 -29.10
CA GLU A 80 -1.41 -25.05 -28.84
C GLU A 80 -2.23 -24.60 -30.07
N ILE A 81 -1.78 -23.57 -30.79
CA ILE A 81 -2.41 -23.16 -32.06
C ILE A 81 -2.43 -24.32 -33.06
N ARG A 82 -1.28 -24.99 -33.27
CA ARG A 82 -1.20 -26.13 -34.19
C ARG A 82 -2.17 -27.24 -33.78
N TYR A 83 -2.26 -27.54 -32.48
CA TYR A 83 -3.20 -28.53 -31.97
C TYR A 83 -4.65 -28.15 -32.26
N LEU A 84 -5.05 -26.91 -31.95
CA LEU A 84 -6.43 -26.44 -32.16
C LEU A 84 -6.82 -26.39 -33.64
N LYS A 85 -5.86 -26.14 -34.54
CA LYS A 85 -6.08 -26.15 -36.00
C LYS A 85 -6.42 -27.53 -36.58
N PHE A 86 -6.08 -28.62 -35.88
CA PHE A 86 -6.52 -29.96 -36.28
C PHE A 86 -7.98 -30.26 -35.88
N SER A 87 -8.66 -29.33 -35.21
CA SER A 87 -10.07 -29.49 -34.83
C SER A 87 -10.99 -29.34 -36.04
N PRO A 88 -12.04 -30.18 -36.19
CA PRO A 88 -13.04 -30.04 -37.25
C PRO A 88 -13.84 -28.72 -37.22
N GLN A 89 -13.79 -28.00 -36.10
CA GLN A 89 -14.49 -26.74 -35.87
C GLN A 89 -13.64 -25.50 -36.22
N TRP A 90 -12.40 -25.70 -36.69
CA TRP A 90 -11.51 -24.63 -37.12
C TRP A 90 -11.93 -24.09 -38.49
N ASP A 91 -11.94 -22.76 -38.63
CA ASP A 91 -12.22 -22.05 -39.88
C ASP A 91 -10.94 -21.39 -40.41
N ASP A 92 -10.46 -21.85 -41.57
CA ASP A 92 -9.18 -21.43 -42.19
C ASP A 92 -9.16 -19.94 -42.63
N ILE A 93 -10.26 -19.20 -42.48
CA ILE A 93 -10.34 -17.76 -42.84
C ILE A 93 -9.41 -16.88 -41.98
N LEU A 94 -8.96 -17.35 -40.81
CA LEU A 94 -8.10 -16.60 -39.88
C LEU A 94 -6.59 -16.84 -40.07
N ASP A 95 -6.19 -17.58 -41.10
CA ASP A 95 -4.82 -18.09 -41.22
C ASP A 95 -3.77 -17.04 -41.66
N GLU A 96 -4.20 -15.91 -42.22
CA GLU A 96 -3.29 -15.05 -42.99
C GLU A 96 -2.68 -13.84 -42.27
N GLN A 97 -3.08 -13.48 -41.04
CA GLN A 97 -2.52 -12.27 -40.41
C GLN A 97 -2.16 -12.50 -38.95
N SER A 98 -0.86 -12.68 -38.68
CA SER A 98 -0.31 -12.35 -37.37
C SER A 98 -0.76 -10.93 -37.02
N PRO A 99 -1.34 -10.68 -35.85
CA PRO A 99 -1.76 -9.34 -35.48
C PRO A 99 -0.54 -8.41 -35.50
N ASP A 100 -0.63 -7.33 -36.28
CA ASP A 100 0.37 -6.27 -36.26
C ASP A 100 0.41 -5.65 -34.86
N LEU A 101 1.54 -5.87 -34.18
CA LEU A 101 1.73 -5.32 -32.85
C LEU A 101 1.94 -3.81 -32.95
N PRO A 102 1.27 -3.02 -32.11
CA PRO A 102 1.46 -1.59 -32.11
C PRO A 102 2.87 -1.22 -31.62
N ASP A 103 3.41 -0.13 -32.17
CA ASP A 103 4.67 0.45 -31.70
C ASP A 103 4.53 0.84 -30.23
N CYS A 104 5.35 0.21 -29.39
CA CYS A 104 5.30 0.41 -27.94
C CYS A 104 5.88 1.78 -27.58
N LEU A 105 5.02 2.71 -27.15
CA LEU A 105 5.44 4.00 -26.62
C LEU A 105 5.64 3.87 -25.11
N THR A 106 6.87 4.03 -24.63
CA THR A 106 7.14 4.16 -23.19
C THR A 106 7.14 5.64 -22.83
N LEU A 107 6.10 6.07 -22.10
CA LEU A 107 5.96 7.44 -21.61
C LEU A 107 6.22 7.50 -20.09
N SER A 108 6.57 8.68 -19.59
CA SER A 108 6.53 8.93 -18.14
C SER A 108 5.06 8.91 -17.65
N PRO A 109 4.79 8.60 -16.37
CA PRO A 109 3.44 8.66 -15.82
C PRO A 109 2.74 10.01 -16.06
N SER A 110 3.46 11.12 -15.89
CA SER A 110 2.92 12.47 -16.14
C SER A 110 2.56 12.71 -17.61
N ASP A 111 3.40 12.25 -18.55
CA ASP A 111 3.11 12.37 -19.99
C ASP A 111 1.92 11.49 -20.40
N GLU A 112 1.80 10.30 -19.81
CA GLU A 112 0.69 9.38 -20.04
C GLU A 112 -0.64 10.00 -19.58
N VAL A 113 -0.67 10.59 -18.37
CA VAL A 113 -1.85 11.31 -17.87
C VAL A 113 -2.21 12.50 -18.77
N LEU A 114 -1.22 13.25 -19.27
CA LEU A 114 -1.47 14.34 -20.23
C LEU A 114 -2.08 13.83 -21.54
N ARG A 115 -1.64 12.68 -22.05
CA ARG A 115 -2.24 12.03 -23.23
C ARG A 115 -3.68 11.63 -22.97
N PHE A 116 -3.96 10.95 -21.85
CA PHE A 116 -5.33 10.60 -21.46
C PHE A 116 -6.23 11.84 -21.34
N LYS A 117 -5.74 12.90 -20.69
CA LYS A 117 -6.46 14.17 -20.56
C LYS A 117 -6.74 14.81 -21.94
N GLY A 118 -5.77 14.80 -22.85
CA GLY A 118 -5.93 15.26 -24.23
C GLY A 118 -6.95 14.47 -25.04
N GLU A 119 -7.15 13.19 -24.69
CA GLU A 119 -8.16 12.30 -25.28
C GLU A 119 -9.53 12.38 -24.56
N GLY A 120 -9.68 13.24 -23.56
CA GLY A 120 -10.95 13.52 -22.88
C GLY A 120 -11.11 12.88 -21.49
N ALA A 121 -10.05 12.32 -20.90
CA ALA A 121 -10.10 11.82 -19.53
C ALA A 121 -10.35 12.95 -18.52
N LYS A 122 -11.23 12.70 -17.55
CA LYS A 122 -11.45 13.59 -16.40
C LYS A 122 -10.53 13.15 -15.27
N ILE A 123 -9.67 14.06 -14.80
CA ILE A 123 -8.78 13.81 -13.67
C ILE A 123 -9.49 14.30 -12.40
N GLN A 124 -9.68 13.40 -11.44
CA GLN A 124 -10.32 13.70 -10.17
C GLN A 124 -9.32 14.37 -9.23
N THR A 125 -9.77 15.36 -8.46
CA THR A 125 -8.96 15.96 -7.40
C THR A 125 -8.66 14.93 -6.30
N GLY A 126 -7.42 14.87 -5.85
CA GLY A 126 -6.91 13.90 -4.90
C GLY A 126 -6.51 12.56 -5.51
N SER A 127 -6.64 12.37 -6.83
CA SER A 127 -6.25 11.13 -7.50
C SER A 127 -4.74 11.04 -7.74
N TYR A 128 -4.23 9.83 -7.93
CA TYR A 128 -2.83 9.62 -8.25
C TYR A 128 -2.46 10.27 -9.60
N ALA A 129 -3.36 10.23 -10.59
CA ALA A 129 -3.18 10.95 -11.85
C ALA A 129 -3.06 12.48 -11.68
N GLU A 130 -3.79 13.10 -10.74
CA GLU A 130 -3.56 14.52 -10.40
C GLU A 130 -2.16 14.72 -9.82
N SER A 131 -1.71 13.81 -8.96
CA SER A 131 -0.35 13.86 -8.41
C SER A 131 0.74 13.81 -9.49
N CYS A 132 0.54 13.05 -10.58
CA CYS A 132 1.47 13.03 -11.71
C CYS A 132 1.58 14.41 -12.41
N LEU A 133 0.46 15.13 -12.52
CA LEU A 133 0.44 16.49 -13.09
C LEU A 133 1.08 17.50 -12.13
N LEU A 134 0.89 17.31 -10.82
CA LEU A 134 1.51 18.14 -9.78
C LEU A 134 3.02 17.93 -9.69
N ASP A 135 3.52 16.70 -9.85
CA ASP A 135 4.97 16.41 -9.97
C ASP A 135 5.58 17.14 -11.18
N LEU A 136 4.91 17.08 -12.33
CA LEU A 136 5.33 17.82 -13.53
C LEU A 136 5.38 19.33 -13.27
N LYS A 137 4.34 19.89 -12.66
CA LYS A 137 4.28 21.32 -12.30
C LYS A 137 5.43 21.70 -11.36
N SER A 138 5.62 20.97 -10.26
CA SER A 138 6.71 21.21 -9.31
C SER A 138 8.08 21.09 -9.99
N SER A 139 8.25 20.15 -10.92
CA SER A 139 9.49 20.03 -11.70
C SER A 139 9.76 21.24 -12.59
N GLN A 140 8.72 21.84 -13.18
CA GLN A 140 8.85 23.04 -14.01
C GLN A 140 9.19 24.27 -13.17
N GLU A 141 8.59 24.40 -11.99
CA GLU A 141 8.90 25.47 -11.03
C GLU A 141 10.35 25.37 -10.53
N ILE A 142 10.83 24.17 -10.18
CA ILE A 142 12.23 23.95 -9.78
C ILE A 142 13.20 24.37 -10.89
N LYS A 143 12.89 24.13 -12.17
CA LYS A 143 13.77 24.51 -13.29
C LYS A 143 13.96 26.02 -13.45
N VAL A 144 13.01 26.83 -12.98
CA VAL A 144 13.03 28.29 -13.15
C VAL A 144 13.32 29.05 -11.85
N CYS A 145 13.14 28.42 -10.69
CA CYS A 145 13.38 29.02 -9.38
C CYS A 145 14.83 28.85 -8.91
N THR A 146 15.31 29.76 -8.07
CA THR A 146 16.64 29.67 -7.43
C THR A 146 16.59 29.13 -6.00
N ASN A 147 15.41 29.12 -5.38
CA ASN A 147 15.19 28.56 -4.05
C ASN A 147 14.24 27.35 -4.14
N PHE A 148 14.80 26.15 -4.04
CA PHE A 148 14.05 24.90 -4.23
C PHE A 148 13.29 24.46 -2.97
N GLY A 149 13.75 24.86 -1.78
CA GLY A 149 13.31 24.34 -0.49
C GLY A 149 11.79 24.24 -0.30
N PRO A 150 11.04 25.34 -0.47
CA PRO A 150 9.58 25.30 -0.32
C PRO A 150 8.88 24.38 -1.33
N ILE A 151 9.35 24.37 -2.58
CA ILE A 151 8.74 23.58 -3.67
C ILE A 151 8.94 22.08 -3.43
N ILE A 152 10.14 21.68 -3.00
CA ILE A 152 10.45 20.27 -2.72
C ILE A 152 9.72 19.76 -1.48
N LEU A 153 9.57 20.62 -0.46
CA LEU A 153 8.82 20.27 0.74
C LEU A 153 7.33 20.10 0.42
N GLU A 154 6.75 21.02 -0.34
CA GLU A 154 5.36 20.91 -0.77
C GLU A 154 5.13 19.66 -1.64
N ALA A 155 6.07 19.33 -2.53
CA ALA A 155 5.99 18.12 -3.34
C ALA A 155 5.94 16.86 -2.45
N VAL A 156 6.85 16.75 -1.47
CA VAL A 156 6.87 15.62 -0.52
C VAL A 156 5.61 15.59 0.36
N ALA A 157 5.13 16.75 0.82
CA ALA A 157 3.95 16.87 1.67
C ALA A 157 2.66 16.37 1.00
N ARG A 158 2.55 16.44 -0.33
CA ARG A 158 1.39 15.94 -1.07
C ARG A 158 1.25 14.41 -1.03
N GLY A 159 2.34 13.68 -0.76
CA GLY A 159 2.35 12.23 -0.61
C GLY A 159 2.18 11.43 -1.92
N GLY A 160 2.18 12.10 -3.08
CA GLY A 160 2.01 11.47 -4.40
C GLY A 160 3.32 11.21 -5.14
N LEU A 161 3.27 11.16 -6.47
CA LEU A 161 4.44 10.94 -7.33
C LEU A 161 5.52 12.03 -7.15
N LEU A 162 6.79 11.64 -7.19
CA LEU A 162 7.96 12.53 -7.05
C LEU A 162 9.03 12.33 -8.13
N ASP A 163 8.79 11.48 -9.14
CA ASP A 163 9.81 11.02 -10.10
C ASP A 163 10.59 12.17 -10.75
N LEU A 164 9.89 13.18 -11.27
CA LEU A 164 10.50 14.30 -11.97
C LEU A 164 11.25 15.23 -11.01
N VAL A 165 10.70 15.44 -9.81
CA VAL A 165 11.36 16.22 -8.75
C VAL A 165 12.67 15.56 -8.30
N LEU A 166 12.69 14.23 -8.11
CA LEU A 166 13.90 13.50 -7.70
C LEU A 166 15.00 13.59 -8.74
N ASP A 167 14.65 13.42 -10.02
CA ASP A 167 15.62 13.50 -11.10
C ASP A 167 16.25 14.90 -11.18
N LEU A 168 15.49 15.95 -10.85
CA LEU A 168 16.03 17.31 -10.71
C LEU A 168 16.93 17.49 -9.49
N MET A 169 16.66 16.84 -8.37
CA MET A 169 17.51 16.92 -7.17
C MET A 169 18.90 16.31 -7.37
N LYS A 170 19.07 15.46 -8.38
CA LYS A 170 20.36 14.88 -8.77
C LYS A 170 21.22 15.80 -9.65
N THR A 171 20.68 16.94 -10.11
CA THR A 171 21.39 17.85 -11.01
C THR A 171 22.50 18.65 -10.29
N PRO A 172 23.53 19.13 -11.01
CA PRO A 172 24.58 19.97 -10.42
C PRO A 172 24.06 21.25 -9.75
N ALA A 173 22.95 21.81 -10.25
CA ALA A 173 22.32 23.01 -9.68
C ALA A 173 21.76 22.73 -8.28
N ALA A 174 21.01 21.64 -8.12
CA ALA A 174 20.47 21.21 -6.83
C ALA A 174 21.59 20.85 -5.84
N GLN A 175 22.64 20.16 -6.30
CA GLN A 175 23.83 19.87 -5.48
C GLN A 175 24.56 21.14 -5.02
N SER A 176 24.67 22.15 -5.88
CA SER A 176 25.27 23.44 -5.52
C SER A 176 24.46 24.17 -4.46
N TRP A 177 23.12 24.18 -4.61
CA TRP A 177 22.21 24.70 -3.60
C TRP A 177 22.37 23.96 -2.26
N ALA A 178 22.40 22.63 -2.27
CA ALA A 178 22.55 21.82 -1.08
C ALA A 178 23.90 22.07 -0.36
N LYS A 179 25.00 22.23 -1.10
CA LYS A 179 26.30 22.60 -0.51
C LYS A 179 26.24 23.95 0.22
N LYS A 180 25.57 24.95 -0.36
CA LYS A 180 25.37 26.26 0.26
C LYS A 180 24.43 26.20 1.48
N ALA A 181 23.40 25.37 1.43
CA ALA A 181 22.48 25.15 2.56
C ALA A 181 23.23 24.49 3.73
N ARG A 182 24.02 23.44 3.45
CA ARG A 182 24.84 22.75 4.45
C ARG A 182 25.78 23.69 5.19
N SER A 183 26.53 24.55 4.48
CA SER A 183 27.45 25.50 5.12
C SER A 183 26.76 26.51 6.01
N LYS A 184 25.47 26.80 5.78
CA LYS A 184 24.67 27.63 6.68
C LYS A 184 24.25 26.83 7.91
N ILE A 185 23.80 25.59 7.73
CA ILE A 185 23.28 24.72 8.79
C ILE A 185 24.36 24.29 9.78
N GLU A 186 25.59 24.02 9.34
CA GLU A 186 26.70 23.64 10.23
C GLU A 186 27.06 24.72 11.27
N VAL A 187 26.65 25.97 11.03
CA VAL A 187 26.89 27.11 11.94
C VAL A 187 25.66 27.42 12.81
N ILE A 188 24.53 26.78 12.52
CA ILE A 188 23.28 26.98 13.27
C ILE A 188 23.32 26.09 14.51
N VAL A 189 23.41 26.72 15.67
CA VAL A 189 23.08 26.08 16.94
C VAL A 189 21.57 26.21 17.11
N ILE A 190 20.83 25.09 17.14
CA ILE A 190 19.41 25.11 17.52
C ILE A 190 19.36 25.56 18.98
N PRO A 191 18.83 26.76 19.29
CA PRO A 191 18.80 27.24 20.66
C PRO A 191 17.90 26.35 21.51
N SER A 192 18.32 26.05 22.74
CA SER A 192 17.59 25.20 23.67
C SER A 192 16.50 25.95 24.45
N GLU A 193 16.45 27.28 24.34
CA GLU A 193 15.54 28.15 25.08
C GLU A 193 15.11 29.33 24.20
N GLY A 194 13.88 29.82 24.41
CA GLY A 194 13.37 31.03 23.78
C GLY A 194 12.14 30.80 22.89
N ASP A 195 11.79 31.83 22.12
CA ASP A 195 10.60 31.81 21.27
C ASP A 195 10.85 30.99 19.99
N CYS A 196 10.12 29.89 19.81
CA CYS A 196 10.17 29.02 18.63
C CYS A 196 9.95 29.82 17.32
N PHE A 197 9.10 30.85 17.32
CA PHE A 197 8.81 31.66 16.14
C PHE A 197 10.01 32.49 15.69
N LYS A 198 10.89 32.90 16.61
CA LYS A 198 12.16 33.56 16.26
C LYS A 198 13.14 32.62 15.55
N HIS A 199 12.94 31.31 15.70
CA HIS A 199 13.78 30.26 15.11
C HIS A 199 13.07 29.48 13.99
N ALA A 200 11.82 29.77 13.68
CA ALA A 200 11.05 29.09 12.64
C ALA A 200 11.71 29.17 11.26
N ALA A 201 12.32 30.32 10.92
CA ALA A 201 13.06 30.47 9.66
C ALA A 201 14.26 29.51 9.58
N ILE A 202 14.96 29.31 10.70
CA ILE A 202 16.08 28.37 10.81
C ILE A 202 15.58 26.93 10.71
N ILE A 203 14.53 26.57 11.46
CA ILE A 203 13.94 25.24 11.43
C ILE A 203 13.53 24.89 10.00
N ARG A 204 12.86 25.79 9.28
CA ARG A 204 12.48 25.59 7.88
C ARG A 204 13.66 25.37 6.94
N GLU A 205 14.76 26.09 7.12
CA GLU A 205 15.97 25.84 6.32
C GLU A 205 16.53 24.43 6.55
N ILE A 206 16.52 23.94 7.80
CA ILE A 206 16.93 22.56 8.12
C ILE A 206 15.92 21.55 7.55
N VAL A 207 14.61 21.83 7.63
CA VAL A 207 13.55 21.00 7.02
C VAL A 207 13.77 20.88 5.52
N HIS A 208 13.96 22.00 4.80
CA HIS A 208 14.25 21.98 3.36
C HIS A 208 15.49 21.16 3.03
N PHE A 209 16.52 21.22 3.87
CA PHE A 209 17.73 20.44 3.69
C PHE A 209 17.53 18.95 3.97
N ALA A 210 16.74 18.60 4.98
CA ALA A 210 16.31 17.24 5.24
C ALA A 210 15.49 16.68 4.08
N THR A 211 14.56 17.45 3.53
CA THR A 211 13.76 17.09 2.35
C THR A 211 14.63 16.86 1.12
N TYR A 212 15.67 17.67 0.91
CA TYR A 212 16.63 17.40 -0.16
C TYR A 212 17.33 16.06 0.03
N HIS A 213 17.79 15.76 1.25
CA HIS A 213 18.43 14.48 1.57
C HIS A 213 17.49 13.29 1.38
N PHE A 214 16.21 13.46 1.73
CA PHE A 214 15.15 12.49 1.47
C PHE A 214 15.04 12.20 -0.03
N LEU A 215 14.94 13.25 -0.85
CA LEU A 215 14.78 13.13 -2.30
C LEU A 215 16.01 12.56 -3.03
N VAL A 216 17.23 12.77 -2.51
CA VAL A 216 18.43 12.14 -3.11
C VAL A 216 18.70 10.72 -2.59
N GLY A 217 17.86 10.20 -1.69
CA GLY A 217 18.01 8.87 -1.11
C GLY A 217 19.21 8.74 -0.17
N ASN A 218 19.46 9.77 0.65
CA ASN A 218 20.45 9.72 1.72
C ASN A 218 19.75 9.46 3.06
N ASP A 219 19.47 8.20 3.32
CA ASP A 219 18.65 7.71 4.44
C ASP A 219 19.21 8.18 5.79
N ILE A 220 20.53 8.05 5.98
CA ILE A 220 21.23 8.42 7.23
C ILE A 220 21.08 9.91 7.52
N LEU A 221 21.39 10.78 6.55
CA LEU A 221 21.29 12.22 6.76
C LEU A 221 19.84 12.67 6.91
N THR A 222 18.92 12.06 6.16
CA THR A 222 17.48 12.34 6.31
C THR A 222 17.03 12.08 7.73
N TYR A 223 17.31 10.88 8.26
CA TYR A 223 16.93 10.51 9.62
C TYR A 223 17.57 11.43 10.65
N ILE A 224 18.88 11.71 10.53
CA ILE A 224 19.61 12.59 11.46
C ILE A 224 18.98 13.98 11.49
N TYR A 225 18.80 14.64 10.34
CA TYR A 225 18.25 15.99 10.32
C TYR A 225 16.81 16.03 10.80
N CYS A 226 15.99 15.05 10.40
CA CYS A 226 14.61 14.97 10.86
C CYS A 226 14.53 14.80 12.39
N LYS A 227 15.35 13.91 12.96
CA LYS A 227 15.47 13.74 14.42
C LYS A 227 15.87 15.04 15.11
N HIS A 228 16.89 15.74 14.59
CA HIS A 228 17.36 17.01 15.17
C HIS A 228 16.27 18.09 15.14
N ILE A 229 15.51 18.18 14.05
CA ILE A 229 14.37 19.10 13.94
C ILE A 229 13.33 18.79 15.00
N LEU A 230 12.90 17.53 15.12
CA LEU A 230 11.86 17.13 16.07
C LEU A 230 12.28 17.34 17.52
N MET A 231 13.50 16.95 17.89
CA MET A 231 14.06 17.22 19.22
C MET A 231 14.11 18.72 19.52
N GLY A 232 14.51 19.53 18.54
CA GLY A 232 14.52 20.99 18.67
C GLY A 232 13.12 21.55 18.96
N ILE A 233 12.11 21.10 18.20
CA ILE A 233 10.72 21.53 18.39
C ILE A 233 10.20 21.14 19.79
N ILE A 234 10.48 19.92 20.26
CA ILE A 234 10.08 19.45 21.60
C ILE A 234 10.70 20.32 22.69
N LEU A 235 12.02 20.56 22.63
CA LEU A 235 12.72 21.39 23.62
C LEU A 235 12.18 22.83 23.66
N PHE A 236 11.79 23.39 22.51
CA PHE A 236 11.15 24.70 22.47
C PHE A 236 9.76 24.71 23.12
N GLN A 237 8.98 23.65 22.94
CA GLN A 237 7.66 23.55 23.56
C GLN A 237 7.76 23.37 25.08
N ASP A 238 8.69 22.53 25.54
CA ASP A 238 8.92 22.31 26.98
C ASP A 238 9.43 23.57 27.69
N SER A 239 10.18 24.44 26.99
CA SER A 239 10.70 25.71 27.53
C SER A 239 9.72 26.89 27.41
N ALA A 240 8.67 26.77 26.59
CA ALA A 240 7.64 27.80 26.45
C ALA A 240 6.72 27.82 27.68
N ARG A 241 6.67 28.96 28.39
CA ARG A 241 5.82 29.14 29.59
C ARG A 241 4.31 29.24 29.30
N GLU A 242 3.94 29.44 28.04
CA GLU A 242 2.57 29.44 27.56
C GLU A 242 2.45 28.42 26.43
N PRO A 243 1.31 27.71 26.29
CA PRO A 243 1.07 26.84 25.14
C PRO A 243 1.20 27.64 23.86
N THR A 244 2.32 27.47 23.16
CA THR A 244 2.51 28.06 21.86
C THR A 244 1.53 27.37 20.92
N TYR A 245 0.52 28.12 20.48
CA TYR A 245 -0.40 27.66 19.43
C TYR A 245 0.41 27.46 18.14
N GLY A 246 0.92 26.25 17.94
CA GLY A 246 1.58 25.81 16.71
C GLY A 246 0.63 25.61 15.54
N LYS A 247 -0.58 26.18 15.58
CA LYS A 247 -1.63 25.97 14.58
C LYS A 247 -1.16 26.39 13.19
N GLY A 248 -1.15 25.46 12.24
CA GLY A 248 -0.86 25.71 10.81
C GLY A 248 0.46 25.13 10.32
N LEU A 249 1.27 25.94 9.62
CA LEU A 249 2.39 25.47 8.78
C LEU A 249 3.43 24.60 9.53
N LEU A 250 3.68 24.87 10.82
CA LEU A 250 4.63 24.11 11.63
C LEU A 250 4.12 22.70 12.01
N GLU A 251 2.80 22.51 12.16
CA GLU A 251 2.18 21.19 12.37
C GLU A 251 2.41 20.28 11.15
N GLU A 252 2.11 20.81 9.97
CA GLU A 252 2.28 20.08 8.71
C GLU A 252 3.75 19.75 8.45
N GLU A 253 4.65 20.70 8.71
CA GLU A 253 6.11 20.53 8.65
C GLU A 253 6.59 19.45 9.63
N THR A 254 6.11 19.45 10.87
CA THR A 254 6.46 18.45 11.90
C THR A 254 6.04 17.04 11.48
N GLN A 255 4.80 16.89 10.99
CA GLN A 255 4.34 15.61 10.46
C GLN A 255 5.13 15.17 9.22
N ASN A 256 5.47 16.10 8.32
CA ASN A 256 6.29 15.80 7.14
C ASN A 256 7.67 15.27 7.53
N VAL A 257 8.30 15.92 8.50
CA VAL A 257 9.60 15.51 9.03
C VAL A 257 9.53 14.13 9.66
N ALA A 258 8.49 13.86 10.46
CA ALA A 258 8.29 12.54 11.05
C ALA A 258 8.03 11.45 10.00
N MET A 259 7.21 11.72 8.98
CA MET A 259 6.98 10.79 7.87
C MET A 259 8.28 10.49 7.11
N MET A 260 9.08 11.50 6.77
CA MET A 260 10.37 11.32 6.08
C MET A 260 11.36 10.50 6.91
N ALA A 261 11.41 10.71 8.23
CA ALA A 261 12.26 9.93 9.12
C ALA A 261 11.82 8.46 9.22
N LEU A 262 10.52 8.23 9.38
CA LEU A 262 9.95 6.89 9.49
C LEU A 262 10.09 6.09 8.19
N GLU A 263 10.13 6.75 7.04
CA GLU A 263 10.35 6.08 5.75
C GLU A 263 11.70 5.35 5.68
N PHE A 264 12.68 5.79 6.48
CA PHE A 264 14.02 5.21 6.58
C PHE A 264 14.33 4.59 7.96
N ALA A 265 13.37 4.58 8.88
CA ALA A 265 13.56 3.94 10.18
C ALA A 265 13.75 2.42 10.00
N SER A 266 14.70 1.83 10.73
CA SER A 266 14.93 0.38 10.79
C SER A 266 14.58 -0.15 12.18
N THR A 267 14.68 -1.47 12.35
CA THR A 267 14.52 -2.14 13.66
C THR A 267 15.55 -1.68 14.71
N ASP A 268 16.65 -1.04 14.28
CA ASP A 268 17.72 -0.57 15.17
C ASP A 268 17.43 0.80 15.80
N VAL A 269 16.39 1.51 15.35
CA VAL A 269 15.97 2.80 15.92
C VAL A 269 15.63 2.63 17.41
N SER A 270 15.96 3.59 18.28
CA SER A 270 15.64 3.47 19.72
C SER A 270 14.14 3.64 20.00
N ASP A 271 13.64 3.09 21.11
CA ASP A 271 12.22 3.22 21.48
C ASP A 271 11.84 4.68 21.74
N ASP A 272 12.74 5.46 22.36
CA ASP A 272 12.56 6.89 22.58
C ASP A 272 12.41 7.66 21.27
N ASP A 273 13.24 7.35 20.27
CA ASP A 273 13.14 7.97 18.95
C ASP A 273 11.83 7.60 18.25
N LEU A 274 11.41 6.33 18.35
CA LEU A 274 10.18 5.85 17.72
C LEU A 274 8.93 6.47 18.36
N ASN A 275 8.92 6.60 19.69
CA ASN A 275 7.88 7.30 20.43
C ASN A 275 7.82 8.78 20.06
N MET A 276 8.97 9.46 19.93
CA MET A 276 9.03 10.84 19.45
C MET A 276 8.43 10.98 18.05
N LEU A 277 8.74 10.06 17.13
CA LEU A 277 8.20 10.07 15.77
C LEU A 277 6.68 9.84 15.75
N LEU A 278 6.18 8.90 16.55
CA LEU A 278 4.75 8.64 16.73
C LEU A 278 4.02 9.85 17.30
N GLU A 279 4.59 10.47 18.32
CA GLU A 279 4.04 11.69 18.94
C GLU A 279 4.00 12.86 17.96
N ALA A 280 5.02 13.02 17.11
CA ALA A 280 5.09 14.04 16.08
C ALA A 280 4.04 13.81 14.97
N LEU A 281 3.79 12.55 14.58
CA LEU A 281 2.73 12.22 13.63
C LEU A 281 1.33 12.45 14.20
N LEU A 282 1.08 12.01 15.43
CA LEU A 282 -0.23 12.09 16.09
C LEU A 282 -0.48 13.46 16.74
N TYR A 283 0.53 14.31 16.82
CA TYR A 283 0.51 15.62 17.45
C TYR A 283 0.04 15.60 18.92
N LYS A 284 0.24 14.47 19.64
CA LYS A 284 -0.32 14.24 20.98
C LYS A 284 0.38 15.03 22.09
N SER A 285 1.71 15.13 22.05
CA SER A 285 2.51 15.93 22.99
C SER A 285 2.69 17.37 22.51
N PHE A 286 2.69 17.58 21.20
CA PHE A 286 2.78 18.90 20.55
C PHE A 286 1.48 19.73 20.65
N GLY A 287 0.36 19.08 21.02
CA GLY A 287 -0.96 19.68 21.24
C GLY A 287 -1.47 19.59 22.68
N ARG A 288 -0.58 19.48 23.69
CA ARG A 288 -1.00 19.56 25.12
C ARG A 288 -1.51 20.97 25.45
N ILE A 289 -2.78 21.21 25.13
CA ILE A 289 -3.79 22.01 25.85
C ILE A 289 -4.94 22.23 24.84
N VAL A 290 -6.00 21.42 24.95
CA VAL A 290 -7.40 21.81 25.21
C VAL A 290 -8.24 20.52 25.15
N HIS A 291 -8.80 20.12 26.29
CA HIS A 291 -10.02 19.31 26.34
C HIS A 291 -11.16 20.12 25.69
N ASN A 292 -11.38 19.93 24.40
CA ASN A 292 -12.63 20.21 23.70
C ASN A 292 -12.63 19.29 22.47
N GLU A 293 -13.30 18.15 22.61
CA GLU A 293 -13.44 17.07 21.62
C GLU A 293 -14.04 17.57 20.27
N ASP A 294 -14.60 18.79 20.24
CA ASP A 294 -15.17 19.39 19.04
C ASP A 294 -14.16 20.14 18.13
N SER A 295 -12.97 20.51 18.63
CA SER A 295 -12.02 21.36 17.87
C SER A 295 -10.87 20.62 17.22
N THR A 296 -10.48 19.46 17.75
CA THR A 296 -9.51 18.52 17.16
C THR A 296 -10.02 17.93 15.85
N ASN A 297 -11.33 17.67 15.77
CA ASN A 297 -11.99 17.16 14.56
C ASN A 297 -11.92 18.12 13.37
N ASN A 298 -11.93 19.44 13.60
CA ASN A 298 -11.85 20.42 12.50
C ASN A 298 -10.40 20.69 12.04
N CYS A 299 -9.41 20.63 12.94
CA CYS A 299 -8.00 20.80 12.57
C CYS A 299 -7.45 19.59 11.80
N GLN A 300 -7.83 18.36 12.22
CA GLN A 300 -7.51 17.15 11.47
C GLN A 300 -8.19 17.12 10.09
N ARG A 301 -9.43 17.63 9.97
CA ARG A 301 -10.12 17.76 8.67
C ARG A 301 -9.42 18.72 7.70
N GLU A 302 -8.74 19.76 8.18
CA GLU A 302 -8.01 20.71 7.32
C GLU A 302 -6.57 20.27 6.95
N LEU A 303 -5.91 19.42 7.76
CA LEU A 303 -4.55 18.90 7.49
C LEU A 303 -4.51 17.73 6.47
N HIS A 304 -5.64 17.09 6.19
CA HIS A 304 -5.78 15.97 5.25
C HIS A 304 -6.39 16.36 3.89
N ARG A 305 -6.04 17.55 3.36
CA ARG A 305 -6.59 18.06 2.09
C ARG A 305 -6.35 17.17 0.85
N SER A 306 -5.43 16.21 0.93
CA SER A 306 -5.16 15.23 -0.12
C SER A 306 -5.34 13.80 0.43
N PRO A 307 -6.16 12.94 -0.22
CA PRO A 307 -6.30 11.52 0.11
C PRO A 307 -4.93 10.81 0.21
N LEU A 308 -4.03 11.07 -0.75
CA LEU A 308 -2.67 10.51 -0.79
C LEU A 308 -1.82 10.89 0.44
N ARG A 309 -1.95 12.13 0.93
CA ARG A 309 -1.26 12.58 2.14
C ARG A 309 -1.78 11.85 3.37
N GLY A 310 -3.11 11.80 3.54
CA GLY A 310 -3.74 11.08 4.65
C GLY A 310 -3.30 9.61 4.67
N SER A 311 -3.38 8.96 3.50
CA SER A 311 -2.89 7.61 3.29
C SER A 311 -1.42 7.45 3.70
N LYS A 312 -0.53 8.37 3.30
CA LYS A 312 0.90 8.31 3.66
C LYS A 312 1.13 8.45 5.18
N VAL A 313 0.43 9.37 5.85
CA VAL A 313 0.51 9.55 7.31
C VAL A 313 0.16 8.24 8.04
N PHE A 314 -0.96 7.63 7.69
CA PHE A 314 -1.38 6.36 8.30
C PHE A 314 -0.47 5.19 7.92
N THR A 315 0.10 5.18 6.71
CA THR A 315 1.13 4.19 6.35
C THR A 315 2.38 4.35 7.25
N SER A 316 2.81 5.58 7.54
CA SER A 316 3.94 5.85 8.46
C SER A 316 3.63 5.43 9.90
N LEU A 317 2.41 5.67 10.38
CA LEU A 317 1.96 5.17 11.69
C LEU A 317 1.98 3.64 11.74
N GLY A 318 1.45 2.98 10.70
CA GLY A 318 1.48 1.52 10.59
C GLY A 318 2.89 0.95 10.59
N HIS A 319 3.82 1.63 9.92
CA HIS A 319 5.22 1.23 9.91
C HIS A 319 5.90 1.40 11.29
N ALA A 320 5.61 2.49 12.00
CA ALA A 320 6.13 2.69 13.35
C ALA A 320 5.65 1.59 14.32
N HIS A 321 4.35 1.27 14.30
CA HIS A 321 3.80 0.15 15.09
C HIS A 321 4.39 -1.20 14.67
N ARG A 322 4.64 -1.42 13.38
CA ARG A 322 5.37 -2.63 12.93
C ARG A 322 6.77 -2.71 13.55
N LEU A 323 7.52 -1.61 13.58
CA LEU A 323 8.85 -1.59 14.20
C LEU A 323 8.77 -1.89 15.70
N LEU A 324 7.78 -1.33 16.42
CA LEU A 324 7.51 -1.67 17.82
C LEU A 324 7.17 -3.16 17.98
N ALA A 325 6.35 -3.72 17.09
CA ALA A 325 6.00 -5.14 17.12
C ALA A 325 7.22 -6.06 16.99
N SER A 326 8.19 -5.69 16.14
CA SER A 326 9.46 -6.41 16.00
C SER A 326 10.36 -6.25 17.21
N LYS A 327 10.39 -5.07 17.85
CA LYS A 327 11.21 -4.82 19.05
C LYS A 327 10.68 -5.53 20.28
N HIS A 328 9.36 -5.58 20.43
CA HIS A 328 8.67 -6.25 21.52
C HIS A 328 8.37 -7.72 21.20
N ALA A 329 8.98 -8.27 20.15
CA ALA A 329 8.76 -9.64 19.74
C ALA A 329 9.25 -10.63 20.80
N LEU A 330 8.46 -11.68 21.03
CA LEU A 330 8.85 -12.81 21.85
C LEU A 330 9.80 -13.71 21.07
N LYS A 331 10.98 -13.94 21.63
CA LYS A 331 12.00 -14.83 21.07
C LYS A 331 11.76 -16.26 21.51
N ILE A 332 11.63 -17.18 20.55
CA ILE A 332 11.42 -18.61 20.81
C ILE A 332 12.50 -19.46 20.12
N LYS A 333 12.72 -20.67 20.65
CA LYS A 333 13.62 -21.67 20.06
C LYS A 333 12.84 -22.63 19.16
N PHE A 334 13.33 -22.84 17.94
CA PHE A 334 12.65 -23.69 16.96
C PHE A 334 13.67 -24.49 16.16
N ASN A 335 13.39 -25.78 15.96
CA ASN A 335 14.29 -26.67 15.26
C ASN A 335 13.99 -26.61 13.76
N ILE A 336 14.92 -26.04 12.97
CA ILE A 336 14.87 -25.93 11.52
C ILE A 336 16.00 -26.79 10.94
N ASN A 337 15.66 -27.84 10.18
CA ASN A 337 16.64 -28.76 9.60
C ASN A 337 17.62 -29.35 10.64
N GLU A 338 17.11 -29.83 11.78
CA GLU A 338 17.90 -30.40 12.88
C GLU A 338 18.83 -29.38 13.59
N LYS A 339 18.63 -28.08 13.35
CA LYS A 339 19.33 -26.99 14.04
C LYS A 339 18.37 -26.13 14.82
N GLU A 340 18.70 -25.87 16.08
CA GLU A 340 17.95 -24.96 16.92
C GLU A 340 18.25 -23.49 16.53
N GLU A 341 17.24 -22.79 16.04
CA GLU A 341 17.32 -21.41 15.58
C GLU A 341 16.43 -20.50 16.43
N ASP A 342 16.79 -19.22 16.46
CA ASP A 342 16.03 -18.17 17.13
C ASP A 342 14.96 -17.59 16.21
N VAL A 343 13.69 -17.80 16.54
CA VAL A 343 12.51 -17.29 15.80
C VAL A 343 11.79 -16.23 16.60
N TRP A 344 11.03 -15.39 15.90
CA TRP A 344 10.33 -14.27 16.50
C TRP A 344 8.81 -14.38 16.32
N ILE A 345 8.09 -14.17 17.42
CA ILE A 345 6.65 -13.91 17.44
C ILE A 345 6.48 -12.43 17.71
N LEU A 346 6.00 -11.71 16.71
CA LEU A 346 5.79 -10.26 16.81
C LEU A 346 4.70 -9.93 17.84
N ASP A 347 4.82 -8.78 18.51
CA ASP A 347 3.82 -8.35 19.47
C ASP A 347 2.45 -8.12 18.79
N ARG A 348 1.42 -8.78 19.33
CA ARG A 348 0.07 -8.74 18.75
C ARG A 348 -0.61 -7.39 18.93
N THR A 349 -0.33 -6.67 20.01
CA THR A 349 -0.95 -5.37 20.28
C THR A 349 -0.48 -4.35 19.26
N GLU A 350 0.82 -4.31 19.02
CA GLU A 350 1.44 -3.44 18.02
C GLU A 350 1.05 -3.84 16.60
N LEU A 351 0.98 -5.13 16.28
CA LEU A 351 0.48 -5.59 14.98
C LEU A 351 -0.99 -5.22 14.74
N ARG A 352 -1.82 -5.23 15.78
CA ARG A 352 -3.21 -4.79 15.70
C ARG A 352 -3.28 -3.30 15.34
N GLU A 353 -2.52 -2.44 16.02
CA GLU A 353 -2.50 -1.01 15.70
C GLU A 353 -1.89 -0.74 14.32
N ALA A 354 -0.87 -1.50 13.92
CA ALA A 354 -0.34 -1.46 12.57
C ALA A 354 -1.42 -1.79 11.51
N ALA A 355 -2.19 -2.88 11.72
CA ALA A 355 -3.29 -3.26 10.84
C ALA A 355 -4.37 -2.16 10.76
N ARG A 356 -4.77 -1.56 11.90
CA ARG A 356 -5.71 -0.43 11.92
C ARG A 356 -5.22 0.72 11.05
N CYS A 357 -3.95 1.09 11.22
CA CYS A 357 -3.34 2.17 10.46
C CYS A 357 -3.28 1.86 8.96
N TYR A 358 -2.87 0.65 8.55
CA TYR A 358 -2.82 0.29 7.14
C TYR A 358 -4.21 0.16 6.50
N ILE A 359 -5.23 -0.28 7.24
CA ILE A 359 -6.62 -0.29 6.77
C ILE A 359 -7.09 1.14 6.48
N ILE A 360 -6.83 2.06 7.42
CA ILE A 360 -7.14 3.49 7.24
C ILE A 360 -6.37 4.06 6.06
N ALA A 361 -5.08 3.76 5.96
CA ALA A 361 -4.27 4.19 4.84
C ALA A 361 -4.83 3.69 3.50
N ALA A 362 -5.28 2.44 3.42
CA ALA A 362 -5.80 1.84 2.19
C ALA A 362 -7.12 2.48 1.73
N PHE A 363 -8.08 2.71 2.62
CA PHE A 363 -9.36 3.33 2.22
C PHE A 363 -9.26 4.84 2.03
N LEU A 364 -8.25 5.51 2.59
CA LEU A 364 -7.96 6.92 2.31
C LEU A 364 -7.19 7.11 0.99
N ASP A 365 -6.64 6.05 0.40
CA ASP A 365 -5.81 6.17 -0.79
C ASP A 365 -6.64 6.42 -2.05
N ALA A 366 -6.00 6.97 -3.08
CA ALA A 366 -6.66 7.10 -4.37
C ALA A 366 -6.78 5.72 -5.05
N PRO A 367 -7.96 5.34 -5.61
CA PRO A 367 -8.14 4.03 -6.24
C PRO A 367 -7.24 3.79 -7.47
N ASP A 368 -6.73 4.85 -8.08
CA ASP A 368 -5.78 4.83 -9.21
C ASP A 368 -4.31 4.84 -8.77
N ASN A 369 -4.03 4.88 -7.45
CA ASN A 369 -2.67 4.81 -6.91
C ASN A 369 -2.13 3.37 -6.97
N PRO A 370 -1.00 3.10 -7.64
CA PRO A 370 -0.40 1.77 -7.65
C PRO A 370 0.03 1.26 -6.26
N ASP A 371 0.34 2.17 -5.32
CA ASP A 371 0.79 1.80 -3.98
C ASP A 371 -0.31 1.24 -3.09
N ILE A 372 -1.58 1.34 -3.50
CA ILE A 372 -2.71 0.78 -2.74
C ILE A 372 -2.58 -0.74 -2.57
N LEU A 373 -1.94 -1.42 -3.54
CA LEU A 373 -1.71 -2.86 -3.48
C LEU A 373 -0.78 -3.25 -2.32
N ILE A 374 0.25 -2.43 -2.09
CA ILE A 374 1.20 -2.63 -1.01
C ILE A 374 0.50 -2.45 0.34
N LYS A 375 -0.44 -1.49 0.44
CA LYS A 375 -1.21 -1.25 1.66
C LYS A 375 -2.09 -2.44 2.03
N TYR A 376 -2.82 -2.99 1.07
CA TYR A 376 -3.59 -4.22 1.33
C TYR A 376 -2.68 -5.42 1.64
N GLU A 377 -1.50 -5.51 1.02
CA GLU A 377 -0.51 -6.54 1.37
C GLU A 377 -0.01 -6.37 2.81
N GLN A 378 0.27 -5.14 3.26
CA GLN A 378 0.63 -4.83 4.66
C GLN A 378 -0.49 -5.23 5.63
N VAL A 379 -1.76 -4.93 5.31
CA VAL A 379 -2.91 -5.37 6.12
C VAL A 379 -2.92 -6.90 6.25
N VAL A 380 -2.85 -7.62 5.13
CA VAL A 380 -2.84 -9.09 5.13
C VAL A 380 -1.70 -9.64 5.99
N TRP A 381 -0.49 -9.10 5.86
CA TRP A 381 0.64 -9.54 6.68
C TRP A 381 0.48 -9.23 8.16
N CYS A 382 -0.02 -8.05 8.53
CA CYS A 382 -0.29 -7.74 9.94
C CYS A 382 -1.33 -8.70 10.53
N LEU A 383 -2.42 -8.99 9.80
CA LEU A 383 -3.47 -9.91 10.27
C LEU A 383 -2.95 -11.35 10.39
N LEU A 384 -2.15 -11.81 9.43
CA LEU A 384 -1.56 -13.15 9.46
C LEU A 384 -0.54 -13.31 10.61
N LEU A 385 0.35 -12.34 10.79
CA LEU A 385 1.38 -12.38 11.84
C LEU A 385 0.80 -12.19 13.24
N MET A 386 -0.31 -11.48 13.37
CA MET A 386 -1.05 -11.40 14.62
C MET A 386 -1.67 -12.76 14.97
N GLY A 387 -2.17 -13.46 13.94
CA GLY A 387 -2.87 -14.75 14.07
C GLY A 387 -4.21 -14.62 14.81
N GLY A 388 -5.02 -15.68 14.80
CA GLY A 388 -6.28 -15.68 15.56
C GLY A 388 -7.36 -14.76 15.01
N ILE A 389 -7.24 -14.37 13.73
CA ILE A 389 -8.19 -13.53 13.00
C ILE A 389 -9.10 -14.40 12.14
N ASP A 390 -10.36 -14.01 11.98
CA ASP A 390 -11.29 -14.71 11.10
C ASP A 390 -10.74 -14.73 9.66
N LEU A 391 -10.60 -15.94 9.08
CA LEU A 391 -10.11 -16.14 7.72
C LEU A 391 -10.95 -15.38 6.68
N ALA A 392 -12.24 -15.17 6.91
CA ALA A 392 -13.09 -14.36 6.03
C ALA A 392 -12.64 -12.88 5.95
N VAL A 393 -12.06 -12.36 7.03
CA VAL A 393 -11.53 -10.99 7.05
C VAL A 393 -10.22 -10.91 6.27
N ILE A 394 -9.36 -11.92 6.36
CA ILE A 394 -8.12 -11.98 5.56
C ILE A 394 -8.48 -12.13 4.08
N GLU A 395 -9.41 -13.01 3.76
CA GLU A 395 -9.92 -13.24 2.40
C GLU A 395 -10.55 -11.96 1.80
N LEU A 396 -11.27 -11.16 2.60
CA LEU A 396 -11.74 -9.85 2.17
C LEU A 396 -10.57 -8.96 1.68
N PHE A 397 -9.50 -8.84 2.46
CA PHE A 397 -8.37 -7.98 2.09
C PHE A 397 -7.54 -8.54 0.92
N ILE A 398 -7.43 -9.86 0.77
CA ILE A 398 -6.85 -10.50 -0.43
C ILE A 398 -7.69 -10.14 -1.67
N ASN A 399 -9.01 -10.26 -1.59
CA ASN A 399 -9.90 -9.91 -2.70
C ASN A 399 -9.87 -8.41 -3.03
N LEU A 400 -9.77 -7.54 -2.03
CA LEU A 400 -9.60 -6.10 -2.23
C LEU A 400 -8.30 -5.77 -2.98
N ARG A 401 -7.18 -6.39 -2.57
CA ARG A 401 -5.90 -6.28 -3.27
C ARG A 401 -6.05 -6.70 -4.74
N ASN A 402 -6.67 -7.84 -5.00
CA ASN A 402 -6.84 -8.38 -6.35
C ASN A 402 -7.76 -7.50 -7.22
N PHE A 403 -8.82 -6.95 -6.63
CA PHE A 403 -9.73 -6.01 -7.30
C PHE A 403 -9.00 -4.74 -7.73
N HIS A 404 -8.25 -4.09 -6.83
CA HIS A 404 -7.47 -2.91 -7.17
C HIS A 404 -6.39 -3.22 -8.21
N GLN A 405 -5.75 -4.40 -8.12
CA GLN A 405 -4.75 -4.82 -9.11
C GLN A 405 -5.35 -4.90 -10.52
N LYS A 406 -6.58 -5.40 -10.65
CA LYS A 406 -7.32 -5.43 -11.92
C LYS A 406 -7.66 -4.03 -12.42
N ASN A 407 -8.09 -3.12 -11.54
CA ASN A 407 -8.46 -1.75 -11.92
C ASN A 407 -7.25 -0.91 -12.36
N LEU A 408 -6.08 -1.13 -11.77
CA LEU A 408 -4.82 -0.47 -12.14
C LEU A 408 -4.35 -0.82 -13.57
N PHE A 409 -4.89 -1.84 -14.23
CA PHE A 409 -4.62 -2.06 -15.65
C PHE A 409 -5.12 -0.90 -16.53
N PHE A 410 -6.18 -0.21 -16.09
CA PHE A 410 -6.86 0.84 -16.85
C PHE A 410 -6.76 2.23 -16.21
N SER A 411 -5.93 2.40 -15.18
CA SER A 411 -5.62 3.72 -14.59
C SER A 411 -5.01 4.67 -15.64
N TYR A 412 -4.96 5.97 -15.36
CA TYR A 412 -4.37 6.94 -16.31
C TYR A 412 -2.84 6.98 -16.28
N SER A 413 -2.25 6.38 -15.26
CA SER A 413 -0.81 6.23 -15.09
C SER A 413 -0.49 4.76 -14.85
N GLY A 414 0.48 4.22 -15.59
CA GLY A 414 1.00 2.89 -15.31
C GLY A 414 1.63 2.81 -13.92
N PRO A 415 1.60 1.64 -13.25
CA PRO A 415 2.42 1.43 -12.06
C PRO A 415 3.88 1.68 -12.45
N ASN A 416 4.57 2.63 -11.81
CA ASN A 416 5.99 2.79 -12.00
C ASN A 416 6.69 1.63 -11.27
N PRO A 417 7.28 0.64 -11.98
CA PRO A 417 7.80 -0.53 -11.31
C PRO A 417 9.08 -0.24 -10.51
N ARG A 418 9.74 0.93 -10.68
CA ARG A 418 11.09 1.17 -10.14
C ARG A 418 11.39 2.66 -9.98
N LYS A 419 11.75 3.08 -8.76
CA LYS A 419 12.96 3.91 -8.46
C LYS A 419 13.11 4.37 -7.01
N ILE A 420 12.05 4.46 -6.20
CA ILE A 420 12.16 4.76 -4.76
C ILE A 420 11.65 3.61 -3.89
N HIS A 421 10.50 3.04 -4.26
CA HIS A 421 9.76 2.10 -3.41
C HIS A 421 10.46 0.75 -3.16
N ASP A 422 11.38 0.33 -4.04
CA ASP A 422 12.14 -0.93 -3.88
C ASP A 422 13.09 -0.92 -2.66
N LYS A 423 13.33 0.24 -2.03
CA LYS A 423 14.22 0.41 -0.86
C LYS A 423 13.50 0.86 0.41
N LEU A 424 12.18 1.03 0.39
CA LEU A 424 11.49 1.62 1.54
C LEU A 424 11.31 0.58 2.64
N ASN A 425 11.86 0.87 3.82
CA ASN A 425 11.65 0.08 5.05
C ASN A 425 10.15 -0.01 5.41
N MET A 426 9.32 0.89 4.88
CA MET A 426 7.87 0.89 5.05
C MET A 426 7.17 -0.30 4.40
N ALA A 427 7.73 -0.90 3.35
CA ALA A 427 7.22 -2.16 2.83
C ALA A 427 7.47 -3.29 3.84
N TRP A 428 6.52 -4.21 3.97
CA TRP A 428 6.77 -5.43 4.74
C TRP A 428 7.99 -6.15 4.13
N PRO A 429 8.90 -6.75 4.93
CA PRO A 429 10.02 -7.50 4.39
C PRO A 429 9.49 -8.52 3.38
N GLY A 430 10.13 -8.56 2.21
CA GLY A 430 9.72 -9.46 1.14
C GLY A 430 9.94 -10.91 1.58
N PHE A 431 8.87 -11.56 2.04
CA PHE A 431 8.95 -12.95 2.47
C PHE A 431 9.18 -13.87 1.27
N VAL A 432 10.21 -14.71 1.37
CA VAL A 432 10.62 -15.62 0.27
C VAL A 432 9.50 -16.57 -0.11
N ASN A 433 8.75 -17.06 0.87
CA ASN A 433 7.67 -18.03 0.72
C ASN A 433 6.26 -17.40 0.76
N ARG A 434 6.15 -16.08 0.48
CA ARG A 434 4.87 -15.35 0.55
C ARG A 434 3.71 -16.01 -0.20
N PHE A 435 3.96 -16.47 -1.43
CA PHE A 435 2.89 -17.00 -2.29
C PHE A 435 2.37 -18.33 -1.77
N GLU A 436 3.24 -19.16 -1.21
CA GLU A 436 2.87 -20.43 -0.61
C GLU A 436 1.99 -20.22 0.63
N ILE A 437 2.33 -19.22 1.45
CA ILE A 437 1.54 -18.84 2.62
C ILE A 437 0.14 -18.37 2.22
N ILE A 438 0.04 -17.46 1.24
CA ILE A 438 -1.26 -16.96 0.78
C ILE A 438 -2.12 -18.09 0.21
N ASN A 439 -1.57 -18.95 -0.66
CA ASN A 439 -2.32 -20.08 -1.22
C ASN A 439 -2.85 -21.03 -0.14
N LYS A 440 -2.03 -21.34 0.88
CA LYS A 440 -2.49 -22.18 2.00
C LYS A 440 -3.63 -21.56 2.79
N ILE A 441 -3.64 -20.24 2.96
CA ILE A 441 -4.73 -19.53 3.63
C ILE A 441 -6.02 -19.58 2.81
N GLU A 442 -5.92 -19.41 1.49
CA GLU A 442 -7.05 -19.54 0.58
C GLU A 442 -7.61 -20.97 0.61
N ASP A 443 -6.76 -21.99 0.53
CA ASP A 443 -7.15 -23.41 0.63
C ASP A 443 -7.90 -23.69 1.94
N LEU A 444 -7.34 -23.22 3.08
CA LEU A 444 -7.98 -23.34 4.39
C LEU A 444 -9.34 -22.66 4.43
N PHE A 445 -9.50 -21.49 3.83
CA PHE A 445 -10.78 -20.78 3.78
C PHE A 445 -11.85 -21.60 3.02
N PHE A 446 -11.49 -22.22 1.88
CA PHE A 446 -12.42 -23.03 1.09
C PHE A 446 -12.83 -24.34 1.76
N GLU A 447 -11.95 -24.92 2.59
CA GLU A 447 -12.22 -26.19 3.29
C GLU A 447 -13.21 -26.03 4.47
N LEU A 448 -13.50 -24.81 4.92
CA LEU A 448 -14.25 -24.54 6.14
C LEU A 448 -15.72 -24.19 5.88
N GLU A 449 -16.59 -25.21 5.82
CA GLU A 449 -18.04 -25.02 5.79
C GLU A 449 -18.56 -24.29 7.06
N ASN A 450 -19.27 -23.17 6.84
CA ASN A 450 -20.34 -22.53 7.62
C ASN A 450 -20.31 -22.41 9.18
N ASP A 451 -19.30 -22.88 9.93
CA ASP A 451 -19.28 -22.85 11.40
C ASP A 451 -18.18 -21.98 12.03
N LEU A 452 -18.51 -21.19 13.06
CA LEU A 452 -17.64 -20.23 13.81
C LEU A 452 -16.62 -20.92 14.74
N SER A 453 -16.13 -22.09 14.37
CA SER A 453 -15.18 -22.86 15.18
C SER A 453 -13.76 -22.29 15.14
N ILE A 454 -12.89 -22.72 16.06
CA ILE A 454 -11.43 -22.40 16.08
C ILE A 454 -10.78 -22.67 14.71
N ARG A 455 -11.34 -23.59 13.91
CA ARG A 455 -10.84 -23.90 12.58
C ARG A 455 -10.91 -22.72 11.60
N ARG A 456 -11.79 -21.73 11.83
CA ARG A 456 -11.91 -20.49 11.03
C ARG A 456 -10.90 -19.41 11.34
N LEU A 457 -10.17 -19.53 12.44
CA LEU A 457 -9.14 -18.54 12.75
C LEU A 457 -7.87 -18.84 11.97
N ALA A 458 -7.24 -17.78 11.48
CA ALA A 458 -5.95 -17.87 10.85
C ALA A 458 -4.91 -18.46 11.83
N PRO A 459 -4.09 -19.40 11.35
CA PRO A 459 -3.08 -20.05 12.18
C PRO A 459 -2.06 -19.05 12.73
N THR A 460 -1.30 -19.48 13.73
CA THR A 460 -0.16 -18.69 14.21
C THR A 460 0.98 -18.74 13.20
N VAL A 461 1.61 -17.60 12.99
CA VAL A 461 2.64 -17.38 11.99
C VAL A 461 3.92 -16.85 12.67
N LEU A 462 5.07 -17.43 12.33
CA LEU A 462 6.39 -17.07 12.86
C LEU A 462 7.28 -16.46 11.79
N GLU A 463 8.13 -15.50 12.17
CA GLU A 463 9.12 -14.89 11.27
C GLU A 463 10.55 -15.36 11.59
N TYR A 464 11.28 -15.79 10.56
CA TYR A 464 12.70 -16.12 10.63
C TYR A 464 13.39 -15.94 9.28
N ASP A 465 14.50 -15.20 9.25
CA ASP A 465 15.37 -15.03 8.07
C ASP A 465 14.60 -14.77 6.76
N HIS A 466 13.70 -13.77 6.79
CA HIS A 466 12.83 -13.41 5.67
C HIS A 466 11.91 -14.54 5.16
N LYS A 467 11.68 -15.56 5.98
CA LYS A 467 10.69 -16.62 5.76
C LYS A 467 9.63 -16.57 6.85
N VAL A 468 8.47 -17.08 6.47
CA VAL A 468 7.31 -17.17 7.33
C VAL A 468 6.97 -18.63 7.57
N TYR A 469 6.75 -19.03 8.80
CA TYR A 469 6.36 -20.41 9.14
C TYR A 469 4.94 -20.40 9.68
N MET A 470 4.09 -21.27 9.14
CA MET A 470 2.67 -21.36 9.50
C MET A 470 2.38 -22.67 10.21
N ALA A 471 1.63 -22.60 11.31
CA ALA A 471 1.08 -23.79 11.97
C ALA A 471 -0.07 -24.41 11.14
N THR A 472 -0.14 -25.75 11.05
CA THR A 472 -1.25 -26.47 10.38
C THR A 472 -2.59 -26.34 11.08
N SER A 473 -2.57 -25.86 12.32
CA SER A 473 -3.74 -25.61 13.15
C SER A 473 -3.52 -24.33 13.93
N TYR A 474 -4.61 -23.67 14.34
CA TYR A 474 -4.54 -22.65 15.37
C TYR A 474 -4.16 -23.34 16.69
N ILE A 475 -3.03 -22.97 17.28
CA ILE A 475 -2.39 -23.78 18.32
C ILE A 475 -2.76 -23.32 19.74
N PRO A 476 -3.27 -24.23 20.58
CA PRO A 476 -2.85 -24.40 21.98
C PRO A 476 -1.69 -25.41 22.17
N SER A 477 -1.33 -26.27 21.19
CA SER A 477 -0.08 -27.09 21.25
C SER A 477 0.77 -27.15 19.96
N ALA A 478 2.05 -26.80 20.06
CA ALA A 478 3.05 -26.45 19.03
C ALA A 478 3.40 -27.43 17.88
N ILE A 479 2.66 -28.52 17.71
CA ILE A 479 3.30 -29.77 17.25
C ILE A 479 3.43 -29.91 15.71
N ALA A 480 2.95 -28.97 14.88
CA ALA A 480 3.29 -29.00 13.45
C ALA A 480 3.20 -27.62 12.79
N PHE A 481 4.34 -26.96 12.64
CA PHE A 481 4.49 -25.91 11.62
C PHE A 481 4.74 -26.59 10.27
N THR A 482 3.84 -26.40 9.30
CA THR A 482 4.06 -26.86 7.93
C THR A 482 4.59 -25.74 7.08
N LEU A 483 5.90 -25.69 6.96
CA LEU A 483 6.61 -25.50 5.70
C LEU A 483 7.92 -26.28 5.85
N GLU A 484 8.16 -27.20 4.91
CA GLU A 484 9.19 -28.26 4.93
C GLU A 484 10.34 -27.99 5.95
N ASN A 485 10.43 -28.84 6.97
CA ASN A 485 11.61 -29.06 7.85
C ASN A 485 11.69 -28.33 9.21
N GLY A 486 10.60 -27.77 9.74
CA GLY A 486 10.57 -27.16 11.09
C GLY A 486 9.77 -27.96 12.13
N ARG A 487 10.30 -28.15 13.35
CA ARG A 487 9.54 -28.65 14.52
C ARG A 487 9.82 -27.77 15.73
N LEU A 488 8.77 -27.45 16.50
CA LEU A 488 8.92 -26.67 17.72
C LEU A 488 9.28 -27.60 18.89
N GLU A 489 10.40 -27.32 19.56
CA GLU A 489 10.89 -28.10 20.71
C GLU A 489 10.73 -27.37 22.06
N ALA A 490 10.16 -26.16 22.07
CA ALA A 490 9.94 -25.42 23.29
C ALA A 490 8.65 -25.88 24.02
N ASP A 491 8.73 -25.88 25.35
CA ASP A 491 7.60 -26.12 26.25
C ASP A 491 6.68 -24.89 26.23
N LEU A 492 5.68 -24.89 25.33
CA LEU A 492 4.75 -23.75 25.14
C LEU A 492 3.71 -23.63 26.27
N ASN A 493 4.02 -24.02 27.50
CA ASN A 493 3.13 -23.86 28.65
C ASN A 493 2.75 -22.39 28.94
N GLU A 494 3.34 -21.42 28.24
CA GLU A 494 3.03 -19.99 28.28
C GLU A 494 2.03 -19.52 27.19
N PHE A 495 1.64 -20.38 26.24
CA PHE A 495 0.62 -20.02 25.24
C PHE A 495 -0.77 -20.32 25.78
N GLU A 496 -1.59 -19.27 25.90
CA GLU A 496 -2.95 -19.36 26.44
C GLU A 496 -3.78 -20.44 25.72
N ASP A 497 -4.39 -21.34 26.52
CA ASP A 497 -5.56 -22.09 26.07
C ASP A 497 -6.69 -21.09 25.80
N TRP A 498 -7.03 -20.89 24.53
CA TRP A 498 -8.09 -19.96 24.17
C TRP A 498 -9.45 -20.54 24.54
N SER A 499 -10.02 -20.00 25.61
CA SER A 499 -11.42 -20.24 25.95
C SER A 499 -12.32 -19.87 24.76
N ARG A 500 -13.52 -20.46 24.67
CA ARG A 500 -14.53 -20.07 23.67
C ARG A 500 -14.83 -18.57 23.70
N ALA A 501 -14.70 -17.93 24.87
CA ALA A 501 -14.87 -16.49 25.02
C ALA A 501 -13.71 -15.69 24.38
N ALA A 502 -12.46 -16.17 24.50
CA ALA A 502 -11.31 -15.56 23.86
C ALA A 502 -11.39 -15.67 22.32
N VAL A 503 -11.80 -16.84 21.80
CA VAL A 503 -12.08 -17.04 20.38
C VAL A 503 -13.14 -16.06 19.88
N ALA A 504 -14.28 -15.98 20.57
CA ALA A 504 -15.35 -15.05 20.21
C ALA A 504 -14.89 -13.58 20.20
N LYS A 505 -14.10 -13.17 21.19
CA LYS A 505 -13.55 -11.82 21.27
C LYS A 505 -12.65 -11.48 20.07
N ASN A 506 -11.83 -12.43 19.62
CA ASN A 506 -10.94 -12.18 18.49
C ASN A 506 -11.65 -12.21 17.15
N VAL A 507 -12.69 -13.04 16.99
CA VAL A 507 -13.61 -12.93 15.85
C VAL A 507 -14.28 -11.56 15.83
N GLU A 508 -14.78 -11.07 16.98
CA GLU A 508 -15.37 -9.73 17.09
C GLU A 508 -14.39 -8.63 16.68
N LEU A 509 -13.16 -8.67 17.20
CA LEU A 509 -12.08 -7.75 16.80
C LEU A 509 -11.75 -7.85 15.30
N SER A 510 -11.81 -9.06 14.71
CA SER A 510 -11.60 -9.27 13.28
C SER A 510 -12.68 -8.56 12.46
N LEU A 511 -13.95 -8.70 12.87
CA LEU A 511 -15.07 -8.05 12.20
C LEU A 511 -15.02 -6.53 12.35
N GLU A 512 -14.48 -5.99 13.44
CA GLU A 512 -14.23 -4.55 13.59
C GLU A 512 -13.30 -4.01 12.50
N PHE A 513 -12.29 -4.77 12.07
CA PHE A 513 -11.41 -4.37 10.97
C PHE A 513 -12.15 -4.29 9.63
N ALA A 514 -12.96 -5.31 9.30
CA ALA A 514 -13.78 -5.30 8.10
C ALA A 514 -14.79 -4.15 8.11
N LEU A 515 -15.43 -3.89 9.25
CA LEU A 515 -16.37 -2.79 9.46
C LEU A 515 -15.69 -1.42 9.34
N MET A 516 -14.48 -1.27 9.89
CA MET A 516 -13.69 -0.06 9.77
C MET A 516 -13.36 0.24 8.32
N TRP A 517 -12.90 -0.76 7.57
CA TRP A 517 -12.66 -0.62 6.14
C TRP A 517 -13.95 -0.24 5.40
N TYR A 518 -15.04 -0.98 5.61
CA TYR A 518 -16.32 -0.75 4.93
C TYR A 518 -16.84 0.66 5.12
N ARG A 519 -16.90 1.13 6.38
CA ARG A 519 -17.39 2.47 6.72
C ARG A 519 -16.45 3.56 6.20
N GLY A 520 -15.15 3.41 6.43
CA GLY A 520 -14.15 4.38 5.98
C GLY A 520 -14.08 4.50 4.46
N TYR A 521 -14.20 3.38 3.74
CA TYR A 521 -14.23 3.35 2.29
C TYR A 521 -15.49 4.03 1.74
N LEU A 522 -16.66 3.74 2.29
CA LEU A 522 -17.91 4.38 1.86
C LEU A 522 -17.90 5.89 2.14
N ASP A 523 -17.38 6.31 3.30
CA ASP A 523 -17.23 7.72 3.66
C ASP A 523 -16.26 8.46 2.72
N THR A 524 -15.24 7.77 2.20
CA THR A 524 -14.20 8.37 1.35
C THR A 524 -14.53 8.35 -0.14
N HIS A 525 -15.16 7.27 -0.63
CA HIS A 525 -15.37 7.02 -2.05
C HIS A 525 -16.83 7.07 -2.49
N GLU A 526 -17.76 7.29 -1.57
CA GLU A 526 -19.22 7.42 -1.78
C GLU A 526 -19.93 6.15 -2.29
N GLU A 527 -19.23 5.26 -2.99
CA GLU A 527 -19.76 4.02 -3.54
C GLU A 527 -18.84 2.82 -3.24
N LEU A 528 -19.45 1.70 -2.90
CA LEU A 528 -18.77 0.41 -2.76
C LEU A 528 -18.86 -0.38 -4.07
N PRO A 529 -17.80 -1.10 -4.47
CA PRO A 529 -17.92 -2.01 -5.60
C PRO A 529 -18.92 -3.13 -5.27
N GLU A 530 -19.79 -3.47 -6.23
CA GLU A 530 -20.89 -4.45 -6.05
C GLU A 530 -20.40 -5.81 -5.53
N GLU A 531 -19.24 -6.26 -6.02
CA GLU A 531 -18.59 -7.51 -5.62
C GLU A 531 -18.36 -7.57 -4.09
N PHE A 532 -18.01 -6.44 -3.45
CA PHE A 532 -17.78 -6.37 -2.00
C PHE A 532 -19.04 -6.11 -1.19
N SER A 533 -20.05 -5.47 -1.77
CA SER A 533 -21.35 -5.31 -1.11
C SER A 533 -21.95 -6.70 -0.82
N SER A 534 -21.93 -7.59 -1.81
CA SER A 534 -22.41 -8.97 -1.64
C SER A 534 -21.55 -9.79 -0.66
N TYR A 535 -20.22 -9.58 -0.65
CA TYR A 535 -19.31 -10.26 0.27
C TYR A 535 -19.57 -9.84 1.73
N TYR A 536 -19.76 -8.54 1.95
CA TYR A 536 -20.07 -7.98 3.26
C TYR A 536 -21.39 -8.51 3.81
N GLU A 537 -22.46 -8.48 3.01
CA GLU A 537 -23.78 -9.04 3.37
C GLU A 537 -23.73 -10.55 3.64
N LYS A 538 -22.85 -11.29 2.97
CA LYS A 538 -22.77 -12.75 3.09
C LYS A 538 -21.93 -13.22 4.28
N TYR A 539 -20.81 -12.56 4.56
CA TYR A 539 -19.81 -13.07 5.52
C TYR A 539 -19.60 -12.16 6.74
N ILE A 540 -19.86 -10.85 6.63
CA ILE A 540 -19.56 -9.86 7.67
C ILE A 540 -20.83 -9.46 8.44
N GLU A 541 -21.92 -9.10 7.76
CA GLU A 541 -23.19 -8.70 8.38
C GLU A 541 -23.90 -9.82 9.18
N PRO A 542 -23.98 -11.08 8.70
CA PRO A 542 -24.62 -12.17 9.44
C PRO A 542 -23.85 -12.50 10.72
N SER A 543 -22.52 -12.38 10.65
CA SER A 543 -21.59 -12.54 11.76
C SER A 543 -21.67 -11.39 12.78
N GLY A 544 -22.25 -10.23 12.44
CA GLY A 544 -22.60 -9.17 13.40
C GLY A 544 -24.02 -9.31 13.98
N SER A 545 -24.99 -9.74 13.17
CA SER A 545 -26.41 -9.80 13.55
C SER A 545 -26.77 -10.98 14.46
N LEU A 546 -26.16 -12.17 14.27
CA LEU A 546 -26.26 -13.31 15.19
C LEU A 546 -25.81 -12.95 16.61
N TRP A 547 -24.89 -11.99 16.74
CA TRP A 547 -24.31 -11.57 18.01
C TRP A 547 -25.10 -10.46 18.70
N SER A 548 -25.71 -9.56 17.93
CA SER A 548 -26.73 -8.64 18.47
C SER A 548 -27.92 -9.37 19.13
N ARG A 549 -28.20 -10.61 18.69
CA ARG A 549 -29.17 -11.51 19.32
C ARG A 549 -28.63 -12.18 20.60
N SER A 550 -27.35 -12.58 20.65
CA SER A 550 -26.76 -13.17 21.85
C SER A 550 -26.47 -12.15 22.95
N GLN A 551 -26.17 -10.89 22.63
CA GLN A 551 -26.12 -9.78 23.60
C GLN A 551 -27.52 -9.42 24.17
N ARG A 552 -28.59 -9.50 23.36
CA ARG A 552 -29.98 -9.34 23.84
C ARG A 552 -30.47 -10.50 24.70
N LEU A 553 -29.89 -11.68 24.55
CA LEU A 553 -30.19 -12.83 25.40
C LEU A 553 -29.44 -12.76 26.74
N ARG A 554 -28.21 -12.22 26.77
CA ARG A 554 -27.45 -12.00 28.02
C ARG A 554 -27.99 -10.88 28.91
N THR A 555 -28.70 -9.90 28.32
CA THR A 555 -29.37 -8.82 29.08
C THR A 555 -30.77 -9.20 29.57
N ARG A 556 -31.24 -10.42 29.30
CA ARG A 556 -32.50 -10.97 29.84
C ARG A 556 -32.32 -11.92 31.02
N ASP A 557 -31.09 -12.37 31.28
CA ASP A 557 -30.72 -13.24 32.40
C ASP A 557 -29.86 -12.51 33.47
N GLN A 558 -29.77 -11.18 33.39
CA GLN A 558 -29.40 -10.27 34.48
C GLN A 558 -30.63 -9.47 34.87
#